data_AF-A0A1E9ZEV6-F1
#
_entry.id   AF-A0A1E9ZEV6-F1
#
_cell.length_a   1.000
_cell.length_b   1.000
_cell.length_c   1.000
_cell.angle_alpha   90.00
_cell.angle_beta   90.00
_cell.angle_gamma   90.00
#
_symmetry.space_group_name_H-M   'P 1'
#
loop_
_entity.id
_entity.type
_entity.pdbx_description
1 polymer ?
#
loop_
_entity_poly.entity_id
_entity_poly.type
_entity_poly.pdbx_seq_one_letter_code
_entity_poly.pdbx_strand_id
1 'polypeptide(L)'
;MYRLGAIWAQTDAGIIGRDGDMPWRAPEDLVHFKKVTLGAPVIMGRRTWESFPPRFRPLPGRTNIVISRSVAEAQERDGALWVPSLDAALYAARDAVGAPVEDTPADTVTADTPAVDAWILGGGSVYAEALSRTNLPAFGRVKTVERTLFYCQEGNEITGDTRAPELQLANSAGSCEGSSPNGCWRVTSESAWENSEKGYLLDESGTKNPMYFSFQRLERI
;
A
#
# COMPACT_ATOMS: atom_id res chain seq x y z
N MET A 1 -1.08 17.69 12.67
CA MET A 1 -1.09 16.25 13.00
C MET A 1 -0.83 15.51 11.70
N TYR A 2 0.17 14.64 11.66
CA TYR A 2 0.53 13.91 10.44
C TYR A 2 -0.55 12.90 10.06
N ARG A 3 -0.72 12.64 8.77
CA ARG A 3 -1.71 11.76 8.17
C ARG A 3 -1.02 10.51 7.62
N LEU A 4 -1.50 9.36 8.05
CA LEU A 4 -0.98 8.06 7.61
C LEU A 4 -1.97 7.41 6.63
N GLY A 5 -1.45 6.98 5.49
CA GLY A 5 -2.17 6.20 4.49
C GLY A 5 -1.64 4.78 4.37
N ALA A 6 -2.43 3.90 3.79
CA ALA A 6 -1.99 2.59 3.31
C ALA A 6 -2.31 2.46 1.82
N ILE A 7 -1.46 1.78 1.06
CA ILE A 7 -1.67 1.60 -0.38
C ILE A 7 -1.35 0.19 -0.85
N TRP A 8 -2.27 -0.48 -1.54
CA TRP A 8 -2.03 -1.82 -2.11
C TRP A 8 -2.85 -2.06 -3.39
N ALA A 9 -2.55 -3.16 -4.06
CA ALA A 9 -3.40 -3.72 -5.10
C ALA A 9 -3.91 -5.10 -4.65
N GLN A 10 -5.14 -5.46 -5.03
CA GLN A 10 -5.74 -6.74 -4.67
C GLN A 10 -6.65 -7.27 -5.78
N THR A 11 -6.87 -8.57 -5.77
CA THR A 11 -7.97 -9.18 -6.52
C THR A 11 -9.33 -8.88 -5.86
N ASP A 12 -10.41 -9.20 -6.55
CA ASP A 12 -11.78 -9.23 -6.04
C ASP A 12 -11.95 -10.16 -4.82
N ALA A 13 -11.18 -11.26 -4.78
CA ALA A 13 -11.07 -12.13 -3.60
C ALA A 13 -10.18 -11.58 -2.48
N GLY A 14 -9.59 -10.38 -2.64
CA GLY A 14 -8.71 -9.76 -1.64
C GLY A 14 -7.31 -10.34 -1.57
N ILE A 15 -6.86 -11.07 -2.59
CA ILE A 15 -5.49 -11.60 -2.67
C ILE A 15 -4.53 -10.44 -2.94
N ILE A 16 -3.46 -10.34 -2.13
CA ILE A 16 -2.38 -9.36 -2.31
C ILE A 16 -1.03 -10.00 -2.67
N GLY A 17 -0.92 -11.33 -2.61
CA GLY A 17 0.32 -12.04 -2.87
C GLY A 17 0.18 -13.55 -2.87
N ARG A 18 1.15 -14.23 -3.50
CA ARG A 18 1.31 -15.68 -3.55
C ARG A 18 2.79 -16.01 -3.63
N ASP A 19 3.27 -16.91 -2.78
CA ASP A 19 4.66 -17.40 -2.77
C ASP A 19 5.72 -16.28 -2.69
N GLY A 20 5.36 -15.16 -2.05
CA GLY A 20 6.23 -13.99 -1.88
C GLY A 20 6.27 -13.02 -3.06
N ASP A 21 5.47 -13.23 -4.11
CA ASP A 21 5.33 -12.31 -5.24
C ASP A 21 3.86 -11.91 -5.46
N MET A 22 3.63 -10.96 -6.36
CA MET A 22 2.31 -10.57 -6.83
C MET A 22 1.84 -11.56 -7.91
N PRO A 23 0.65 -12.19 -7.77
CA PRO A 23 0.09 -13.07 -8.80
C PRO A 23 -0.47 -12.29 -10.00
N TRP A 24 0.22 -11.24 -10.44
CA TRP A 24 -0.16 -10.41 -11.58
C TRP A 24 1.02 -9.59 -12.09
N ARG A 25 0.83 -9.02 -13.28
CA ARG A 25 1.60 -7.89 -13.78
C ARG A 25 0.62 -6.76 -14.05
N ALA A 26 0.82 -5.60 -13.44
CA ALA A 26 -0.08 -4.45 -13.59
C ALA A 26 0.73 -3.15 -13.76
N PRO A 27 1.20 -2.81 -14.98
CA PRO A 27 1.97 -1.59 -15.21
C PRO A 27 1.25 -0.30 -14.79
N GLU A 28 -0.06 -0.26 -14.97
CA GLU A 28 -0.94 0.87 -14.64
C GLU A 28 -0.98 1.12 -13.14
N ASP A 29 -1.08 0.04 -12.34
CA ASP A 29 -0.97 0.10 -10.89
C ASP A 29 0.40 0.60 -10.44
N LEU A 30 1.49 0.14 -11.05
CA LEU A 30 2.85 0.62 -10.71
C LEU A 30 3.02 2.12 -10.98
N VAL A 31 2.43 2.63 -12.06
CA VAL A 31 2.42 4.08 -12.38
C VAL A 31 1.60 4.84 -11.34
N HIS A 32 0.40 4.36 -11.00
CA HIS A 32 -0.44 4.95 -9.98
C HIS A 32 0.25 4.96 -8.61
N PHE A 33 0.76 3.81 -8.18
CA PHE A 33 1.53 3.64 -6.95
C PHE A 33 2.69 4.62 -6.85
N LYS A 34 3.48 4.77 -7.92
CA LYS A 34 4.56 5.77 -7.95
C LYS A 34 4.00 7.18 -7.79
N LYS A 35 2.98 7.56 -8.56
CA LYS A 35 2.37 8.90 -8.51
C LYS A 35 1.86 9.23 -7.09
N VAL A 36 1.19 8.29 -6.44
CA VAL A 36 0.58 8.49 -5.12
C VAL A 36 1.61 8.55 -3.99
N THR A 37 2.68 7.76 -4.07
CA THR A 37 3.66 7.64 -2.98
C THR A 37 4.86 8.56 -3.11
N LEU A 38 5.10 9.17 -4.28
CA LEU A 38 6.27 10.00 -4.54
C LEU A 38 6.37 11.17 -3.54
N GLY A 39 7.59 11.42 -3.06
CA GLY A 39 7.86 12.53 -2.13
C GLY A 39 7.49 12.25 -0.67
N ALA A 40 6.85 11.12 -0.36
CA ALA A 40 6.50 10.74 1.01
C ALA A 40 7.31 9.52 1.49
N PRO A 41 7.63 9.41 2.79
CA PRO A 41 8.15 8.19 3.38
C PRO A 41 7.23 6.98 3.12
N VAL A 42 7.85 5.85 2.81
CA VAL A 42 7.18 4.58 2.57
C VAL A 42 7.67 3.52 3.54
N ILE A 43 6.73 2.89 4.25
CA ILE A 43 6.98 1.92 5.31
C ILE A 43 6.55 0.55 4.83
N MET A 44 7.44 -0.43 4.92
CA MET A 44 7.15 -1.81 4.51
C MET A 44 7.84 -2.84 5.40
N GLY A 45 7.36 -4.08 5.37
CA GLY A 45 8.02 -5.21 6.00
C GLY A 45 9.13 -5.78 5.12
N ARG A 46 10.10 -6.47 5.75
CA ARG A 46 11.24 -7.11 5.06
C ARG A 46 10.84 -7.95 3.84
N ARG A 47 9.80 -8.78 3.93
CA ARG A 47 9.38 -9.64 2.80
C ARG A 47 8.93 -8.83 1.58
N THR A 48 8.23 -7.71 1.80
CA THR A 48 7.82 -6.78 0.73
C THR A 48 9.03 -6.06 0.13
N TRP A 49 10.00 -5.67 0.96
CA TRP A 49 11.26 -5.11 0.46
C TRP A 49 12.06 -6.13 -0.38
N GLU A 50 12.02 -7.40 0.00
CA GLU A 50 12.71 -8.50 -0.69
C GLU A 50 12.01 -8.94 -1.97
N SER A 51 10.70 -8.73 -2.12
CA SER A 51 9.97 -9.05 -3.35
C SER A 51 10.22 -8.03 -4.47
N PHE A 52 10.67 -6.81 -4.16
CA PHE A 52 11.05 -5.86 -5.19
C PHE A 52 12.31 -6.30 -5.94
N PRO A 53 12.31 -6.25 -7.29
CA PRO A 53 13.51 -6.49 -8.06
C PRO A 53 14.65 -5.57 -7.60
N PRO A 54 15.89 -6.06 -7.44
CA PRO A 54 17.00 -5.28 -6.89
C PRO A 54 17.24 -3.92 -7.57
N ARG A 55 16.95 -3.81 -8.88
CA ARG A 55 17.08 -2.56 -9.65
C ARG A 55 16.05 -1.47 -9.30
N PHE A 56 14.98 -1.83 -8.60
CA PHE A 56 13.88 -0.92 -8.26
C PHE A 56 13.82 -0.59 -6.76
N ARG A 57 14.75 -1.12 -5.96
CA ARG A 57 14.91 -0.79 -4.54
C ARG A 57 16.26 -0.09 -4.31
N PRO A 58 16.31 1.00 -3.52
CA PRO A 58 15.17 1.68 -2.89
C PRO A 58 14.22 2.30 -3.93
N LEU A 59 12.96 2.49 -3.53
CA LEU A 59 11.98 3.17 -4.35
C LEU A 59 12.40 4.65 -4.49
N PRO A 60 12.78 5.13 -5.69
CA PRO A 60 13.40 6.44 -5.85
C PRO A 60 12.43 7.58 -5.50
N GLY A 61 12.99 8.70 -5.02
CA GLY A 61 12.25 9.89 -4.61
C GLY A 61 11.40 9.70 -3.34
N ARG A 62 11.71 8.68 -2.52
CA ARG A 62 11.00 8.34 -1.28
C ARG A 62 11.98 7.89 -0.20
N THR A 63 11.72 8.27 1.05
CA THR A 63 12.40 7.66 2.20
C THR A 63 11.88 6.26 2.41
N ASN A 64 12.70 5.24 2.15
CA ASN A 64 12.31 3.85 2.28
C ASN A 64 12.60 3.35 3.69
N ILE A 65 11.58 2.85 4.40
CA ILE A 65 11.67 2.37 5.78
C ILE A 65 11.25 0.90 5.82
N VAL A 66 12.15 0.02 6.28
CA VAL A 66 11.97 -1.43 6.29
C VAL A 66 11.88 -1.96 7.71
N ILE A 67 10.76 -2.58 8.06
CA ILE A 67 10.55 -3.23 9.34
C ILE A 67 11.13 -4.64 9.29
N SER A 68 12.11 -4.92 10.16
CA SER A 68 12.66 -6.26 10.35
C SER A 68 13.06 -6.51 11.79
N ARG A 69 12.64 -7.65 12.34
CA ARG A 69 13.07 -8.12 13.68
C ARG A 69 14.55 -8.55 13.74
N SER A 70 15.25 -8.56 12.61
CA SER A 70 16.68 -8.90 12.55
C SER A 70 17.59 -7.75 12.96
N VAL A 71 17.05 -6.54 13.15
CA VAL A 71 17.77 -5.38 13.65
C VAL A 71 17.23 -5.03 15.04
N ALA A 72 18.10 -4.63 15.95
CA ALA A 72 17.72 -4.21 17.30
C ALA A 72 17.45 -2.70 17.38
N GLU A 73 18.10 -1.93 16.52
CA GLU A 73 18.01 -0.47 16.44
C GLU A 73 17.94 0.00 14.97
N ALA A 74 17.67 1.28 14.77
CA ALA A 74 17.58 1.86 13.45
C ALA A 74 18.96 1.89 12.78
N GLN A 75 19.05 1.37 11.56
CA GLN A 75 20.30 1.37 10.80
C GLN A 75 20.06 1.52 9.30
N GLU A 76 20.95 2.21 8.60
CA GLU A 76 20.90 2.30 7.14
C GLU A 76 21.44 1.02 6.49
N ARG A 77 20.71 0.51 5.50
CA ARG A 77 21.10 -0.65 4.71
C ARG A 77 20.39 -0.64 3.36
N ASP A 78 21.14 -0.90 2.30
CA ASP A 78 20.63 -1.00 0.92
C ASP A 78 19.88 0.27 0.47
N GLY A 79 20.30 1.46 0.95
CA GLY A 79 19.65 2.74 0.66
C GLY A 79 18.29 2.95 1.35
N ALA A 80 17.98 2.13 2.36
CA ALA A 80 16.77 2.23 3.18
C ALA A 80 17.11 2.25 4.67
N LEU A 81 16.20 2.79 5.47
CA LEU A 81 16.31 2.77 6.93
C LEU A 81 15.61 1.51 7.47
N TRP A 82 16.38 0.62 8.09
CA TRP A 82 15.88 -0.60 8.68
C TRP A 82 15.59 -0.40 10.16
N VAL A 83 14.41 -0.80 10.62
CA VAL A 83 13.92 -0.55 11.98
C VAL A 83 13.26 -1.79 12.59
N PRO A 84 13.22 -1.92 13.93
CA PRO A 84 12.77 -3.16 14.59
C PRO A 84 11.24 -3.34 14.62
N SER A 85 10.45 -2.27 14.45
CA SER A 85 9.00 -2.29 14.67
C SER A 85 8.25 -1.23 13.87
N LEU A 86 6.92 -1.36 13.80
CA LEU A 86 6.03 -0.34 13.22
C LEU A 86 6.17 1.00 13.95
N ASP A 87 6.29 1.00 15.28
CA ASP A 87 6.42 2.24 16.06
C ASP A 87 7.69 3.00 15.71
N ALA A 88 8.82 2.28 15.61
CA ALA A 88 10.08 2.87 15.17
C ALA A 88 9.98 3.40 13.73
N ALA A 89 9.29 2.67 12.84
CA ALA A 89 9.07 3.11 11.47
C ALA A 89 8.25 4.40 11.38
N LEU A 90 7.23 4.54 12.22
CA LEU A 90 6.39 5.74 12.25
C LEU A 90 7.14 6.95 12.78
N TYR A 91 7.95 6.81 13.83
CA TYR A 91 8.80 7.91 14.28
C TYR A 91 9.82 8.33 13.20
N ALA A 92 10.47 7.37 12.56
CA ALA A 92 11.38 7.65 11.46
C ALA A 92 10.68 8.33 10.27
N ALA A 93 9.48 7.88 9.91
CA ALA A 93 8.69 8.52 8.85
C ALA A 93 8.35 9.96 9.21
N ARG A 94 7.89 10.23 10.44
CA ARG A 94 7.63 11.59 10.92
C ARG A 94 8.85 12.48 10.76
N ASP A 95 10.02 12.00 11.17
CA ASP A 95 11.27 12.77 11.13
C ASP A 95 11.70 13.05 9.67
N ALA A 96 11.39 12.14 8.75
CA ALA A 96 11.66 12.30 7.34
C ALA A 96 10.72 13.26 6.59
N VAL A 97 9.48 13.51 7.05
CA VAL A 97 8.52 14.42 6.38
C VAL A 97 9.06 15.86 6.22
N GLY A 98 10.04 16.27 7.03
CA GLY A 98 10.72 17.57 6.93
C GLY A 98 12.15 17.51 6.36
N ALA A 99 12.63 16.33 5.96
CA ALA A 99 13.98 16.14 5.44
C ALA A 99 14.00 16.28 3.90
N PRO A 100 15.05 16.87 3.31
CA PRO A 100 15.20 16.86 1.86
C PRO A 100 15.33 15.41 1.37
N VAL A 101 14.46 15.00 0.45
CA VAL A 101 14.64 13.76 -0.31
C VAL A 101 15.61 14.08 -1.46
N GLU A 102 16.77 13.40 -1.51
CA GLU A 102 17.77 13.64 -2.57
C GLU A 102 17.19 13.46 -3.99
N ASP A 103 17.66 14.32 -4.90
CA ASP A 103 17.38 14.39 -6.35
C ASP A 103 15.99 13.90 -6.79
N THR A 104 14.99 14.75 -6.54
CA THR A 104 13.67 14.63 -7.16
C THR A 104 13.68 15.36 -8.51
N PRO A 105 13.42 14.71 -9.66
CA PRO A 105 13.11 15.41 -10.89
C PRO A 105 11.88 16.30 -10.67
N ALA A 106 11.98 17.58 -11.04
CA ALA A 106 11.05 18.66 -10.69
C ALA A 106 9.61 18.53 -11.24
N ASP A 107 9.24 17.40 -11.83
CA ASP A 107 7.91 17.23 -12.42
C ASP A 107 7.04 16.33 -11.54
N THR A 108 5.95 16.92 -11.07
CA THR A 108 4.72 16.33 -10.50
C THR A 108 4.51 16.44 -8.98
N VAL A 109 4.29 17.66 -8.50
CA VAL A 109 3.44 17.89 -7.32
C VAL A 109 2.09 18.39 -7.84
N THR A 110 1.07 17.53 -7.88
CA THR A 110 -0.31 17.97 -8.15
C THR A 110 -1.00 18.31 -6.83
N ALA A 111 -1.51 19.55 -6.73
CA ALA A 111 -2.05 20.17 -5.53
C ALA A 111 -3.40 19.62 -5.00
N ASP A 112 -3.94 18.53 -5.57
CA ASP A 112 -5.32 18.09 -5.33
C ASP A 112 -5.46 16.75 -4.55
N THR A 113 -4.38 16.20 -4.01
CA THR A 113 -4.47 15.00 -3.14
C THR A 113 -4.45 15.43 -1.68
N PRO A 114 -5.40 15.01 -0.81
CA PRO A 114 -5.29 15.29 0.61
C PRO A 114 -3.96 14.70 1.11
N ALA A 115 -3.12 15.57 1.66
CA ALA A 115 -1.75 15.24 2.02
C ALA A 115 -1.70 14.00 2.92
N VAL A 116 -1.14 12.91 2.42
CA VAL A 116 -0.73 11.77 3.22
C VAL A 116 0.76 11.96 3.45
N ASP A 117 1.14 12.02 4.72
CA ASP A 117 2.51 12.34 5.12
C ASP A 117 3.40 11.09 5.15
N ALA A 118 2.82 9.88 5.24
CA ALA A 118 3.54 8.62 5.10
C ALA A 118 2.61 7.50 4.62
N TRP A 119 3.19 6.54 3.89
CA TRP A 119 2.45 5.40 3.33
C TRP A 119 2.92 4.07 3.91
N ILE A 120 1.98 3.26 4.37
CA ILE A 120 2.18 1.83 4.62
C ILE A 120 2.03 1.07 3.30
N LEU A 121 3.07 0.32 2.91
CA LEU A 121 3.10 -0.53 1.71
C LEU A 121 2.96 -2.03 2.03
N GLY A 122 2.72 -2.36 3.31
CA GLY A 122 2.49 -3.73 3.75
C GLY A 122 3.79 -4.51 4.03
N GLY A 123 3.83 -5.83 3.89
CA GLY A 123 2.76 -6.72 3.43
C GLY A 123 1.65 -6.97 4.45
N GLY A 124 0.92 -8.08 4.28
CA GLY A 124 -0.30 -8.38 5.04
C GLY A 124 -0.20 -8.18 6.56
N SER A 125 0.91 -8.59 7.18
CA SER A 125 1.11 -8.40 8.63
C SER A 125 1.28 -6.94 9.05
N VAL A 126 2.01 -6.13 8.27
CA VAL A 126 2.20 -4.70 8.54
C VAL A 126 0.89 -3.94 8.32
N TYR A 127 0.12 -4.30 7.27
CA TYR A 127 -1.21 -3.74 7.07
C TYR A 127 -2.15 -4.07 8.24
N ALA A 128 -2.21 -5.33 8.65
CA ALA A 128 -3.07 -5.76 9.75
C ALA A 128 -2.71 -5.04 11.06
N GLU A 129 -1.42 -4.91 11.38
CA GLU A 129 -0.98 -4.18 12.57
C GLU A 129 -1.33 -2.69 12.47
N ALA A 130 -1.07 -2.03 11.34
CA ALA A 130 -1.31 -0.61 11.18
C ALA A 130 -2.81 -0.25 11.19
N LEU A 131 -3.66 -1.03 10.52
CA LEU A 131 -5.10 -0.75 10.42
C LEU A 131 -5.85 -1.02 11.73
N SER A 132 -5.44 -2.07 12.47
CA SER A 132 -6.10 -2.46 13.73
C SER A 132 -5.87 -1.50 14.89
N ARG A 133 -4.78 -0.72 14.84
CA ARG A 133 -4.39 0.20 15.92
C ARG A 133 -5.08 1.55 15.75
N THR A 134 -5.70 2.04 16.82
CA THR A 134 -6.38 3.33 16.89
C THR A 134 -5.50 4.45 17.46
N ASN A 135 -4.32 4.11 17.99
CA ASN A 135 -3.32 5.04 18.51
C ASN A 135 -1.89 4.61 18.10
N LEU A 136 -1.50 5.02 16.90
CA LEU A 136 -0.19 4.91 16.31
C LEU A 136 0.65 6.14 16.70
N PRO A 137 1.91 5.96 17.09
CA PRO A 137 2.78 7.09 17.43
C PRO A 137 2.89 8.09 16.27
N ALA A 138 2.91 9.37 16.59
CA ALA A 138 2.97 10.53 15.67
C ALA A 138 1.79 10.73 14.70
N PHE A 139 1.08 9.67 14.31
CA PHE A 139 0.06 9.68 13.27
C PHE A 139 -1.37 9.40 13.77
N GLY A 140 -1.52 8.83 14.97
CA GLY A 140 -2.82 8.46 15.56
C GLY A 140 -3.43 7.20 14.95
N ARG A 141 -3.79 7.19 13.67
CA ARG A 141 -4.31 5.98 13.00
C ARG A 141 -4.19 6.11 11.49
N VAL A 142 -4.24 4.99 10.77
CA VAL A 142 -4.44 5.03 9.31
C VAL A 142 -5.80 5.68 9.03
N LYS A 143 -5.81 6.72 8.21
CA LYS A 143 -7.02 7.47 7.83
C LYS A 143 -7.39 7.30 6.37
N THR A 144 -6.41 7.05 5.51
CA THR A 144 -6.60 6.90 4.08
C THR A 144 -6.17 5.51 3.63
N VAL A 145 -6.93 4.90 2.74
CA VAL A 145 -6.51 3.75 1.95
C VAL A 145 -6.60 4.11 0.48
N GLU A 146 -5.54 3.84 -0.26
CA GLU A 146 -5.56 3.77 -1.72
C GLU A 146 -5.50 2.30 -2.10
N ARG A 147 -6.46 1.81 -2.87
CA ARG A 147 -6.42 0.43 -3.35
C ARG A 147 -6.72 0.33 -4.82
N THR A 148 -5.97 -0.53 -5.50
CA THR A 148 -6.32 -0.97 -6.85
C THR A 148 -7.05 -2.30 -6.76
N LEU A 149 -8.23 -2.36 -7.37
CA LEU A 149 -8.99 -3.60 -7.52
C LEU A 149 -8.70 -4.21 -8.87
N PHE A 150 -8.45 -5.52 -8.91
CA PHE A 150 -8.34 -6.30 -10.13
C PHE A 150 -9.48 -7.30 -10.24
N TYR A 151 -9.99 -7.47 -11.46
CA TYR A 151 -11.01 -8.47 -11.78
C TYR A 151 -10.59 -9.26 -13.01
N CYS A 152 -10.67 -10.59 -12.93
CA CYS A 152 -10.36 -11.48 -14.04
C CYS A 152 -11.49 -11.44 -15.09
N GLN A 153 -11.20 -11.07 -16.35
CA GLN A 153 -12.25 -10.91 -17.37
C GLN A 153 -13.01 -12.20 -17.65
N GLU A 154 -12.29 -13.33 -17.60
CA GLU A 154 -12.84 -14.66 -17.88
C GLU A 154 -13.49 -15.30 -16.66
N GLY A 155 -13.43 -14.65 -15.49
CA GLY A 155 -13.95 -15.20 -14.23
C GLY A 155 -13.11 -16.34 -13.65
N ASN A 156 -11.91 -16.58 -14.19
CA ASN A 156 -10.99 -17.59 -13.65
C ASN A 156 -10.53 -17.20 -12.25
N GLU A 157 -10.49 -18.17 -11.35
CA GLU A 157 -10.09 -17.97 -9.96
C GLU A 157 -8.59 -17.61 -9.87
N ILE A 158 -8.30 -16.53 -9.15
CA ILE A 158 -6.93 -16.12 -8.84
C ILE A 158 -6.66 -16.42 -7.37
N THR A 159 -5.79 -17.42 -7.15
CA THR A 159 -5.45 -17.91 -5.81
C THR A 159 -4.23 -17.18 -5.23
N GLY A 160 -4.12 -17.17 -3.91
CA GLY A 160 -2.94 -16.68 -3.21
C GLY A 160 -2.97 -16.95 -1.71
N ASP A 161 -1.81 -16.82 -1.09
CA ASP A 161 -1.57 -17.14 0.33
C ASP A 161 -1.60 -15.92 1.24
N THR A 162 -1.60 -14.71 0.65
CA THR A 162 -1.54 -13.45 1.36
C THR A 162 -2.75 -12.60 0.98
N ARG A 163 -3.50 -12.14 1.98
CA ARG A 163 -4.73 -11.35 1.80
C ARG A 163 -4.60 -9.94 2.36
N ALA A 164 -5.28 -9.00 1.73
CA ALA A 164 -5.47 -7.67 2.28
C ALA A 164 -6.33 -7.75 3.54
N PRO A 165 -6.13 -6.87 4.53
CA PRO A 165 -7.07 -6.76 5.64
C PRO A 165 -8.45 -6.35 5.15
N GLU A 166 -9.49 -6.98 5.68
CA GLU A 166 -10.87 -6.66 5.33
C GLU A 166 -11.22 -5.24 5.81
N LEU A 167 -11.69 -4.40 4.87
CA LEU A 167 -12.18 -3.06 5.17
C LEU A 167 -13.70 -3.09 5.21
N GLN A 168 -14.27 -2.70 6.34
CA GLN A 168 -15.71 -2.59 6.45
C GLN A 168 -16.18 -1.32 5.76
N LEU A 169 -16.94 -1.45 4.68
CA LEU A 169 -17.46 -0.32 3.93
C LEU A 169 -18.73 0.22 4.59
N ALA A 170 -18.81 1.54 4.70
CA ALA A 170 -20.00 2.21 5.18
C ALA A 170 -21.15 2.08 4.20
N ASN A 171 -22.36 1.92 4.73
CA ASN A 171 -23.60 1.95 3.96
C ASN A 171 -23.88 3.36 3.41
N SER A 172 -25.00 3.51 2.70
CA SER A 172 -25.45 4.80 2.14
C SER A 172 -25.70 5.89 3.18
N ALA A 173 -25.96 5.53 4.44
CA ALA A 173 -26.09 6.47 5.56
C ALA A 173 -24.73 6.86 6.17
N GLY A 174 -23.62 6.31 5.66
CA GLY A 174 -22.28 6.61 6.14
C GLY A 174 -21.92 5.93 7.46
N SER A 175 -22.61 4.83 7.82
CA SER A 175 -22.33 4.02 9.01
C SER A 175 -21.92 2.60 8.63
N CYS A 176 -21.15 1.95 9.51
CA CYS A 176 -20.85 0.53 9.41
C CYS A 176 -21.65 -0.23 10.48
N GLU A 177 -22.10 -1.44 10.14
CA GLU A 177 -22.82 -2.29 11.06
C GLU A 177 -21.87 -3.15 11.90
N GLY A 178 -21.84 -2.94 13.22
CA GLY A 178 -20.94 -3.67 14.12
C GLY A 178 -19.52 -3.10 14.15
N SER A 179 -18.59 -3.86 14.75
CA SER A 179 -17.20 -3.44 14.95
C SER A 179 -16.23 -4.26 14.09
N SER A 180 -15.61 -3.63 13.10
CA SER A 180 -14.45 -4.19 12.40
C SER A 180 -13.14 -3.78 13.10
N PRO A 181 -12.19 -4.71 13.30
CA PRO A 181 -10.87 -4.37 13.86
C PRO A 181 -10.14 -3.35 12.98
N ASN A 182 -10.36 -3.37 11.66
CA ASN A 182 -9.71 -2.47 10.71
C ASN A 182 -10.48 -1.15 10.51
N GLY A 183 -11.58 -0.95 11.23
CA GLY A 183 -12.40 0.26 11.18
C GLY A 183 -13.42 0.31 10.04
N CYS A 184 -14.19 1.39 10.05
CA CYS A 184 -15.23 1.71 9.07
C CYS A 184 -14.68 2.67 8.01
N TRP A 185 -14.99 2.43 6.74
CA TRP A 185 -14.40 3.13 5.60
C TRP A 185 -15.46 3.60 4.62
N ARG A 186 -15.31 4.83 4.12
CA ARG A 186 -16.11 5.36 3.02
C ARG A 186 -15.28 5.36 1.75
N VAL A 187 -15.79 4.82 0.66
CA VAL A 187 -15.22 5.06 -0.67
C VAL A 187 -15.49 6.53 -1.04
N THR A 188 -14.43 7.32 -1.21
CA THR A 188 -14.52 8.74 -1.54
C THR A 188 -14.22 9.02 -3.00
N SER A 189 -13.51 8.13 -3.67
CA SER A 189 -13.25 8.17 -5.10
C SER A 189 -13.09 6.75 -5.64
N GLU A 190 -13.60 6.53 -6.85
CA GLU A 190 -13.41 5.32 -7.63
C GLU A 190 -13.27 5.71 -9.10
N SER A 191 -12.23 5.21 -9.78
CA SER A 191 -12.09 5.39 -11.22
C SER A 191 -13.10 4.50 -11.96
N ALA A 192 -13.37 4.81 -13.22
CA ALA A 192 -14.06 3.86 -14.08
C ALA A 192 -13.25 2.55 -14.14
N TRP A 193 -13.96 1.43 -14.34
CA TRP A 193 -13.30 0.16 -14.61
C TRP A 193 -12.70 0.18 -16.01
N GLU A 194 -11.41 -0.13 -16.10
CA GLU A 194 -10.64 -0.09 -17.34
C GLU A 194 -10.05 -1.46 -17.66
N ASN A 195 -9.91 -1.76 -18.95
CA ASN A 195 -9.19 -2.95 -19.40
C ASN A 195 -7.68 -2.66 -19.37
N SER A 196 -6.88 -3.54 -18.77
CA SER A 196 -5.43 -3.43 -18.86
C SER A 196 -4.91 -4.03 -20.16
N GLU A 197 -4.35 -3.20 -21.03
CA GLU A 197 -3.79 -3.64 -22.31
C GLU A 197 -2.51 -4.49 -22.15
N LYS A 198 -1.76 -4.28 -21.06
CA LYS A 198 -0.43 -4.88 -20.85
C LYS A 198 -0.35 -5.73 -19.59
N GLY A 199 -1.37 -5.68 -18.75
CA GLY A 199 -1.42 -6.42 -17.50
C GLY A 199 -2.19 -7.73 -17.61
N TYR A 200 -2.00 -8.57 -16.61
CA TYR A 200 -2.63 -9.88 -16.50
C TYR A 200 -2.61 -10.37 -15.06
N LEU A 201 -3.57 -11.22 -14.71
CA LEU A 201 -3.57 -12.01 -13.48
C LEU A 201 -3.03 -13.42 -13.78
N LEU A 202 -2.37 -14.04 -12.80
CA LEU A 202 -1.82 -15.39 -12.90
C LEU A 202 -2.69 -16.34 -12.07
N ASP A 203 -3.30 -17.34 -12.70
CA ASP A 203 -3.98 -18.41 -11.96
C ASP A 203 -2.98 -19.37 -11.30
N GLU A 204 -3.46 -20.43 -10.66
CA GLU A 204 -2.60 -21.43 -9.98
C GLU A 204 -1.67 -22.18 -10.94
N SER A 205 -2.08 -22.36 -12.20
CA SER A 205 -1.26 -22.99 -13.25
C SER A 205 -0.19 -22.05 -13.83
N GLY A 206 -0.23 -20.76 -13.48
CA GLY A 206 0.61 -19.72 -14.07
C GLY A 206 0.09 -19.20 -15.42
N THR A 207 -1.15 -19.55 -15.79
CA THR A 207 -1.77 -19.03 -17.00
C THR A 207 -2.10 -17.56 -16.81
N LYS A 208 -1.86 -16.77 -17.87
CA LYS A 208 -2.10 -15.33 -17.89
C LYS A 208 -3.54 -15.05 -18.29
N ASN A 209 -4.25 -14.35 -17.42
CA ASN A 209 -5.64 -14.00 -17.60
C ASN A 209 -5.76 -12.49 -17.81
N PRO A 210 -6.47 -12.02 -18.85
CA PRO A 210 -6.80 -10.61 -19.02
C PRO A 210 -7.54 -10.07 -17.79
N MET A 211 -7.33 -8.78 -17.49
CA MET A 211 -7.90 -8.17 -16.29
C MET A 211 -8.55 -6.82 -16.54
N TYR A 212 -9.59 -6.53 -15.78
CA TYR A 212 -10.03 -5.16 -15.53
C TYR A 212 -9.40 -4.64 -14.24
N PHE A 213 -9.25 -3.32 -14.14
CA PHE A 213 -8.80 -2.67 -12.92
C PHE A 213 -9.60 -1.40 -12.62
N SER A 214 -9.61 -1.01 -11.34
CA SER A 214 -10.14 0.27 -10.87
C SER A 214 -9.34 0.77 -9.67
N PHE A 215 -9.08 2.07 -9.61
CA PHE A 215 -8.44 2.74 -8.47
C PHE A 215 -9.51 3.27 -7.52
N GLN A 216 -9.38 2.96 -6.23
CA GLN A 216 -10.28 3.44 -5.20
C GLN A 216 -9.52 4.14 -4.07
N ARG A 217 -10.04 5.30 -3.67
CA ARG A 217 -9.66 5.96 -2.42
C ARG A 217 -10.73 5.74 -1.37
N LEU A 218 -10.30 5.37 -0.16
CA LEU A 218 -11.16 5.24 1.00
C LEU A 218 -10.66 6.12 2.15
N GLU A 219 -11.60 6.71 2.87
CA GLU A 219 -11.33 7.47 4.09
C GLU A 219 -12.02 6.83 5.29
N ARG A 220 -11.29 6.73 6.40
CA ARG A 220 -11.79 6.13 7.65
C ARG A 220 -12.81 7.05 8.32
N ILE A 221 -13.92 6.49 8.77
CA ILE A 221 -14.99 7.16 9.52
C ILE A 221 -14.76 6.97 11.03
#